data_AF-A0A2U2HH80-F1
#
_entry.id   AF-A0A2U2HH80-F1
#
_cell.length_a   1.000
_cell.length_b   1.000
_cell.length_c   1.000
_cell.angle_alpha   90.00
_cell.angle_beta   90.00
_cell.angle_gamma   90.00
#
_symmetry.space_group_name_H-M   'P 1'
#
loop_
_entity.id
_entity.type
_entity.pdbx_description
1 polymer ?
#
loop_
_entity_poly.entity_id
_entity_poly.type
_entity_poly.pdbx_seq_one_letter_code
_entity_poly.pdbx_strand_id
1 'polypeptide(L)'
;MRKWLANLFAPDAQETLSTLGSLELNLLAQGPVEFVFALVEGDNPNHTGELLGAVATIAGHNGSMVQDLVCNLAVLTVGTLASREPLVLERASLVNKLLQAMAGNIKLVHGVEHAHFGSMDSRSRGTYGALLPSFSAGMAVLHALPPGRAQELGAKGASA
;
A
#
# COMPACT_ATOMS: atom_id res chain seq x y z
N MET A 1 26.19 0.02 -10.11
CA MET A 1 25.01 -0.77 -9.66
C MET A 1 24.09 0.03 -8.70
N ARG A 2 23.91 1.36 -8.87
CA ARG A 2 23.21 2.24 -7.90
C ARG A 2 22.00 3.03 -8.44
N LYS A 3 21.84 3.18 -9.76
CA LYS A 3 20.78 4.04 -10.34
C LYS A 3 19.36 3.43 -10.32
N TRP A 4 19.23 2.10 -10.29
CA TRP A 4 17.91 1.46 -10.35
C TRP A 4 17.20 1.41 -8.98
N LEU A 5 17.95 1.36 -7.88
CA LEU A 5 17.42 1.43 -6.51
C LEU A 5 16.75 2.78 -6.21
N ALA A 6 17.21 3.85 -6.85
CA ALA A 6 16.60 5.19 -6.72
C ALA A 6 15.23 5.31 -7.40
N ASN A 7 14.79 4.32 -8.18
CA ASN A 7 13.45 4.30 -8.75
C ASN A 7 12.46 3.46 -7.94
N LEU A 8 12.94 2.72 -6.93
CA LEU A 8 12.10 1.88 -6.06
C LEU A 8 11.52 2.64 -4.87
N PHE A 9 12.13 3.77 -4.50
CA PHE A 9 11.74 4.56 -3.35
C PHE A 9 11.32 5.95 -3.80
N ALA A 10 10.24 6.46 -3.22
CA ALA A 10 9.85 7.86 -3.39
C ALA A 10 11.04 8.79 -2.97
N PRO A 11 11.20 9.96 -3.60
CA PRO A 11 12.36 10.82 -3.39
C PRO A 11 12.60 11.20 -1.91
N ASP A 12 11.53 11.35 -1.14
CA ASP A 12 11.52 11.64 0.29
C ASP A 12 11.91 10.43 1.17
N ALA A 13 11.58 9.21 0.73
CA ALA A 13 12.06 7.98 1.36
C ALA A 13 13.58 7.82 1.18
N GLN A 14 14.17 8.30 0.08
CA GLN A 14 15.64 8.26 -0.11
C GLN A 14 16.38 9.21 0.83
N GLU A 15 15.86 10.40 1.03
CA GLU A 15 16.43 11.38 1.96
C GLU A 15 16.38 10.84 3.40
N THR A 16 15.25 10.25 3.78
CA THR A 16 15.06 9.56 5.07
C THR A 16 16.04 8.39 5.25
N LEU A 17 16.23 7.54 4.23
CA LEU A 17 17.18 6.44 4.27
C LEU A 17 18.64 6.89 4.38
N SER A 18 18.98 8.05 3.79
CA SER A 18 20.34 8.61 3.86
C SER A 18 20.66 9.25 5.21
N THR A 19 19.65 9.77 5.93
CA THR A 19 19.77 10.31 7.30
C THR A 19 19.72 9.21 8.38
N LEU A 20 19.08 8.07 8.11
CA LEU A 20 19.00 6.91 9.00
C LEU A 20 20.32 6.12 9.15
N GLY A 21 21.36 6.44 8.38
CA GLY A 21 22.68 5.82 8.52
C GLY A 21 23.34 5.98 9.90
N SER A 22 22.79 6.85 10.76
CA SER A 22 23.31 7.10 12.12
C SER A 22 22.26 7.16 13.23
N LEU A 23 21.00 6.76 13.01
CA LEU A 23 19.93 6.89 14.01
C LEU A 23 19.14 5.58 14.21
N GLU A 24 19.14 5.12 15.46
CA GLU A 24 18.34 4.07 16.10
C GLU A 24 17.47 3.19 15.18
N LEU A 25 17.99 1.98 14.89
CA LEU A 25 17.25 0.91 14.22
C LEU A 25 15.95 0.59 14.99
N ASN A 26 14.84 0.41 14.27
CA ASN A 26 13.53 -0.02 14.80
C ASN A 26 12.76 0.99 15.66
N LEU A 27 12.95 2.30 15.45
CA LEU A 27 11.99 3.30 15.90
C LEU A 27 10.70 3.19 15.06
N LEU A 28 9.73 2.46 15.60
CA LEU A 28 8.39 2.40 15.04
C LEU A 28 7.54 3.52 15.64
N ALA A 29 7.04 4.40 14.76
CA ALA A 29 5.96 5.30 15.11
C ALA A 29 4.64 4.51 15.18
N GLN A 30 3.65 5.10 15.86
CA GLN A 30 2.32 4.53 15.97
C GLN A 30 1.29 5.59 15.59
N GLY A 31 0.32 5.22 14.77
CA GLY A 31 -0.64 6.18 14.25
C GLY A 31 -1.69 5.56 13.33
N PRO A 32 -2.66 6.38 12.89
CA PRO A 32 -3.60 5.96 11.87
C PRO A 32 -2.87 5.76 10.53
N VAL A 33 -3.11 4.60 9.91
CA VAL A 33 -2.62 4.26 8.58
C VAL A 33 -3.83 3.91 7.72
N GLU A 34 -3.95 4.56 6.57
CA GLU A 34 -4.90 4.11 5.55
C GLU A 34 -4.23 3.04 4.71
N PHE A 35 -4.95 1.97 4.40
CA PHE A 35 -4.43 0.88 3.58
C PHE A 35 -5.39 0.56 2.43
N VAL A 36 -4.81 0.05 1.34
CA VAL A 36 -5.52 -0.59 0.23
C VAL A 36 -4.78 -1.87 -0.14
N PHE A 37 -5.46 -2.99 -0.07
CA PHE A 37 -5.05 -4.26 -0.66
C PHE A 37 -5.68 -4.37 -2.04
N ALA A 38 -4.84 -4.41 -3.08
CA ALA A 38 -5.26 -4.45 -4.47
C ALA A 38 -4.82 -5.76 -5.12
N LEU A 39 -5.77 -6.66 -5.37
CA LEU A 39 -5.52 -7.91 -6.07
C LEU A 39 -5.91 -7.73 -7.54
N VAL A 40 -4.96 -7.93 -8.45
CA VAL A 40 -5.21 -7.83 -9.89
C VAL A 40 -5.35 -9.20 -10.53
N GLU A 41 -6.16 -9.30 -11.57
CA GLU A 41 -6.42 -10.53 -12.32
C GLU A 41 -6.10 -10.29 -13.79
N GLY A 42 -4.90 -10.72 -14.21
CA GLY A 42 -4.49 -10.71 -15.61
C GLY A 42 -4.59 -12.10 -16.23
N ASP A 43 -4.90 -12.16 -17.52
CA ASP A 43 -5.04 -13.43 -18.26
C ASP A 43 -3.72 -14.21 -18.42
N ASN A 44 -2.59 -13.54 -18.19
CA ASN A 44 -1.25 -14.11 -18.26
C ASN A 44 -0.28 -13.31 -17.37
N PRO A 45 0.97 -13.80 -17.16
CA PRO A 45 1.94 -13.13 -16.30
C PRO A 45 2.32 -11.72 -16.76
N ASN A 46 2.40 -11.45 -18.07
CA ASN A 46 2.75 -10.13 -18.58
C ASN A 46 1.61 -9.13 -18.31
N HIS A 47 0.37 -9.52 -18.60
CA HIS A 47 -0.81 -8.71 -18.30
C HIS A 47 -0.91 -8.42 -16.78
N THR A 48 -0.63 -9.41 -15.94
CA THR A 48 -0.59 -9.21 -14.47
C THR A 48 0.47 -8.17 -14.07
N GLY A 49 1.67 -8.25 -14.66
CA GLY A 49 2.73 -7.27 -14.42
C GLY A 49 2.37 -5.85 -14.86
N GLU A 50 1.69 -5.71 -16.01
CA GLU A 50 1.19 -4.43 -16.51
C GLU A 50 0.15 -3.82 -15.56
N LEU A 51 -0.79 -4.63 -15.07
CA LEU A 51 -1.79 -4.21 -14.09
C LEU A 51 -1.13 -3.75 -12.78
N LEU A 52 -0.17 -4.51 -12.24
CA LEU A 52 0.57 -4.09 -11.03
C LEU A 52 1.35 -2.79 -11.25
N GLY A 53 1.97 -2.62 -12.43
CA GLY A 53 2.65 -1.37 -12.80
C GLY A 53 1.69 -0.18 -12.87
N ALA A 54 0.47 -0.39 -13.36
CA ALA A 54 -0.57 0.63 -13.35
C ALA A 54 -1.05 0.95 -11.92
N VAL A 55 -1.18 -0.05 -11.04
CA VAL A 55 -1.55 0.16 -9.62
C VAL A 55 -0.49 1.05 -8.96
N ALA A 56 0.79 0.69 -9.10
CA ALA A 56 1.90 1.44 -8.52
C ALA A 56 1.95 2.89 -9.03
N THR A 57 1.73 3.08 -10.33
CA THR A 57 1.68 4.41 -10.95
C THR A 57 0.54 5.25 -10.40
N ILE A 58 -0.67 4.70 -10.32
CA ILE A 58 -1.85 5.39 -9.77
C ILE A 58 -1.63 5.70 -8.28
N ALA A 59 -1.10 4.76 -7.50
CA ALA A 59 -0.80 4.94 -6.09
C ALA A 59 0.17 6.11 -5.85
N GLY A 60 1.30 6.13 -6.57
CA GLY A 60 2.30 7.20 -6.47
C GLY A 60 1.74 8.59 -6.80
N HIS A 61 0.90 8.69 -7.84
CA HIS A 61 0.22 9.95 -8.19
C HIS A 61 -0.82 10.40 -7.16
N ASN A 62 -1.29 9.51 -6.30
CA ASN A 62 -2.24 9.79 -5.21
C ASN A 62 -1.56 9.84 -3.83
N GLY A 63 -0.23 10.04 -3.79
CA GLY A 63 0.49 10.19 -2.53
C GLY A 63 0.59 8.92 -1.68
N SER A 64 0.18 7.78 -2.23
CA SER A 64 0.24 6.49 -1.55
C SER A 64 1.57 5.78 -1.82
N MET A 65 2.07 5.07 -0.82
CA MET A 65 3.26 4.24 -0.93
C MET A 65 2.87 2.82 -1.34
N VAL A 66 3.58 2.24 -2.30
CA VAL A 66 3.54 0.79 -2.56
C VAL A 66 4.46 0.14 -1.53
N GLN A 67 3.88 -0.45 -0.49
CA GLN A 67 4.64 -1.09 0.57
C GLN A 67 5.20 -2.45 0.11
N ASP A 68 4.39 -3.25 -0.58
CA ASP A 68 4.79 -4.58 -1.04
C ASP A 68 4.03 -5.00 -2.30
N LEU A 69 4.66 -5.90 -3.07
CA LEU A 69 4.09 -6.58 -4.22
C LEU A 69 4.30 -8.09 -4.05
N VAL A 70 3.21 -8.81 -3.82
CA VAL A 70 3.23 -10.27 -3.57
C VAL A 70 2.40 -10.97 -4.62
N CYS A 71 3.04 -11.66 -5.56
CA CYS A 71 2.38 -12.31 -6.69
C CYS A 71 1.56 -11.29 -7.53
N ASN A 72 0.23 -11.30 -7.40
CA ASN A 72 -0.71 -10.39 -8.06
C ASN A 72 -1.39 -9.43 -7.07
N LEU A 73 -0.86 -9.32 -5.84
CA LEU A 73 -1.33 -8.42 -4.80
C LEU A 73 -0.38 -7.23 -4.67
N ALA A 74 -0.93 -6.03 -4.62
CA ALA A 74 -0.25 -4.82 -4.18
C ALA A 74 -0.79 -4.38 -2.81
N VAL A 75 0.13 -4.06 -1.89
CA VAL A 75 -0.19 -3.48 -0.58
C VAL A 75 0.17 -2.00 -0.62
N LEU A 76 -0.83 -1.14 -0.49
CA LEU A 76 -0.69 0.30 -0.54
C LEU A 76 -0.97 0.89 0.83
N THR A 77 -0.17 1.89 1.24
CA THR A 77 -0.37 2.60 2.50
C THR A 77 -0.29 4.12 2.33
N VAL A 78 -1.03 4.84 3.18
CA VAL A 78 -1.01 6.30 3.29
C VAL A 78 -0.81 6.67 4.76
N GLY A 79 -0.12 7.79 5.02
CA GLY A 79 0.17 8.27 6.38
C GLY A 79 1.38 7.61 7.04
N THR A 80 2.10 6.75 6.32
CA THR A 80 3.26 6.04 6.85
C THR A 80 4.57 6.81 6.67
N LEU A 81 4.64 7.87 5.86
CA LEU A 81 5.86 8.67 5.69
C LEU A 81 5.85 9.85 6.67
N ALA A 82 6.91 10.01 7.46
CA ALA A 82 7.00 11.03 8.52
C ALA A 82 6.84 12.48 8.01
N SER A 83 7.05 12.72 6.72
CA SER A 83 6.89 14.01 6.05
C SER A 83 5.44 14.37 5.71
N ARG A 84 4.49 13.44 5.83
CA ARG A 84 3.09 13.64 5.46
C ARG A 84 2.17 13.10 6.54
N GLU A 85 1.63 14.01 7.34
CA GLU A 85 0.45 13.73 8.17
C GLU A 85 -0.67 13.21 7.22
N PRO A 86 -1.33 12.08 7.51
CA PRO A 86 -2.34 11.52 6.61
C PRO A 86 -3.45 12.54 6.38
N LEU A 87 -3.53 13.08 5.16
CA LEU A 87 -4.67 13.84 4.71
C LEU A 87 -5.84 12.85 4.62
N VAL A 88 -6.82 13.01 5.51
CA VAL A 88 -7.94 12.10 5.82
C VAL A 88 -8.89 11.78 4.63
N LEU A 89 -8.51 12.05 3.38
CA LEU A 89 -9.40 11.93 2.21
C LEU A 89 -8.77 11.32 0.95
N GLU A 90 -7.55 10.76 1.03
CA GLU A 90 -6.86 10.25 -0.17
C GLU A 90 -7.29 8.82 -0.56
N ARG A 91 -7.61 7.94 0.40
CA ARG A 91 -8.01 6.54 0.12
C ARG A 91 -9.21 6.41 -0.83
N ALA A 92 -10.30 7.14 -0.59
CA ALA A 92 -11.51 7.01 -1.40
C ALA A 92 -11.25 7.44 -2.86
N SER A 93 -10.46 8.49 -3.06
CA SER A 93 -10.04 8.95 -4.38
C SER A 93 -9.17 7.89 -5.09
N LEU A 94 -8.22 7.29 -4.37
CA LEU A 94 -7.38 6.21 -4.88
C LEU A 94 -8.22 5.00 -5.30
N VAL A 95 -9.11 4.52 -4.43
CA VAL A 95 -9.98 3.36 -4.69
C VAL A 95 -10.82 3.59 -5.95
N ASN A 96 -11.44 4.77 -6.07
CA ASN A 96 -12.23 5.12 -7.25
C ASN A 96 -11.39 5.13 -8.53
N LYS A 97 -10.19 5.71 -8.50
CA LYS A 97 -9.28 5.74 -9.65
C LYS A 97 -8.83 4.34 -10.05
N LEU A 98 -8.53 3.47 -9.09
CA LEU A 98 -8.15 2.09 -9.36
C LEU A 98 -9.30 1.30 -10.00
N LEU A 99 -10.52 1.42 -9.48
CA LEU A 99 -11.71 0.78 -10.06
C LEU A 99 -11.98 1.27 -11.49
N GLN A 100 -11.86 2.57 -11.73
CA GLN A 100 -12.06 3.15 -13.06
C GLN A 100 -10.99 2.71 -14.06
N ALA A 101 -9.73 2.63 -13.64
CA ALA A 101 -8.62 2.31 -14.53
C ALA A 101 -8.54 0.82 -14.89
N MET A 102 -8.94 -0.07 -13.99
CA MET A 102 -8.73 -1.51 -14.16
C MET A 102 -10.01 -2.30 -14.41
N ALA A 103 -11.17 -1.62 -14.39
CA ALA A 103 -12.46 -2.22 -14.66
C ALA A 103 -12.67 -3.52 -13.85
N GLY A 104 -13.02 -4.63 -14.53
CA GLY A 104 -13.24 -5.94 -13.93
C GLY A 104 -11.97 -6.72 -13.57
N ASN A 105 -10.78 -6.17 -13.69
CA ASN A 105 -9.51 -6.90 -13.47
C ASN A 105 -8.89 -6.63 -12.09
N ILE A 106 -9.64 -6.04 -11.16
CA ILE A 106 -9.15 -5.69 -9.83
C ILE A 106 -10.17 -6.00 -8.73
N LYS A 107 -9.70 -6.44 -7.57
CA LYS A 107 -10.45 -6.52 -6.33
C LYS A 107 -9.74 -5.65 -5.29
N LEU A 108 -10.51 -4.87 -4.57
CA LEU A 108 -9.97 -3.93 -3.58
C LEU A 108 -10.54 -4.20 -2.20
N VAL A 109 -9.68 -4.24 -1.20
CA VAL A 109 -10.09 -4.12 0.19
C VAL A 109 -9.32 -2.95 0.80
N HIS A 110 -10.00 -2.08 1.51
CA HIS A 110 -9.38 -0.86 2.01
C HIS A 110 -9.91 -0.50 3.40
N GLY A 111 -9.20 0.35 4.12
CA GLY A 111 -9.64 0.78 5.44
C GLY A 111 -8.67 1.74 6.09
N VAL A 112 -8.94 2.02 7.35
CA VAL A 112 -8.06 2.76 8.26
C VAL A 112 -7.87 1.91 9.50
N GLU A 113 -6.63 1.77 9.95
CA GLU A 113 -6.34 1.13 11.23
C GLU A 113 -5.22 1.86 11.97
N HIS A 114 -5.14 1.62 13.28
CA HIS A 114 -4.01 2.10 14.07
C HIS A 114 -2.88 1.07 14.00
N ALA A 115 -1.76 1.46 13.40
CA ALA A 115 -0.66 0.55 13.05
C ALA A 115 0.68 1.10 13.54
N HIS A 116 1.64 0.19 13.69
CA HIS A 116 3.04 0.56 13.83
C HIS A 116 3.65 0.74 12.44
N PHE A 117 4.42 1.78 12.23
CA PHE A 117 5.11 2.01 10.96
C PHE A 117 6.48 2.63 11.18
N GLY A 118 7.42 2.35 10.26
CA GLY A 118 8.78 2.84 10.34
C GLY A 118 9.76 1.92 9.65
N SER A 119 11.06 2.12 9.94
CA SER A 119 12.13 1.27 9.43
C SER A 119 12.22 -0.02 10.26
N MET A 120 12.14 -1.16 9.60
CA MET A 120 12.29 -2.50 10.16
C MET A 120 13.57 -3.11 9.58
N ASP A 121 14.65 -3.00 10.33
CA ASP A 121 15.99 -3.26 9.82
C ASP A 121 16.70 -4.35 10.60
N SER A 122 17.41 -5.19 9.86
CA SER A 122 18.40 -6.16 10.35
C SER A 122 19.76 -5.83 9.74
N ARG A 123 20.83 -6.49 10.21
CA ARG A 123 22.19 -6.27 9.68
C ARG A 123 22.33 -6.53 8.17
N SER A 124 21.43 -7.30 7.56
CA SER A 124 21.52 -7.73 6.15
C SER A 124 20.34 -7.31 5.28
N ARG A 125 19.25 -6.82 5.87
CA ARG A 125 18.03 -6.45 5.14
C ARG A 125 17.26 -5.40 5.93
N GLY A 126 16.80 -4.39 5.22
CA GLY A 126 15.93 -3.35 5.74
C GLY A 126 14.66 -3.18 4.91
N THR A 127 13.59 -2.72 5.54
CA THR A 127 12.35 -2.36 4.86
C THR A 127 11.63 -1.26 5.63
N TYR A 128 10.93 -0.39 4.92
CA TYR A 128 10.10 0.65 5.52
C TYR A 128 8.64 0.33 5.22
N GLY A 129 7.77 0.36 6.22
CA GLY A 129 6.35 0.09 6.02
C GLY A 129 5.54 0.09 7.31
N ALA A 130 4.25 -0.16 7.17
CA ALA A 130 3.34 -0.42 8.26
C ALA A 130 3.16 -1.92 8.52
N LEU A 131 3.06 -2.28 9.78
CA LEU A 131 2.53 -3.56 10.22
C LEU A 131 1.01 -3.45 10.24
N LEU A 132 0.32 -4.18 9.37
CA LEU A 132 -1.13 -4.09 9.15
C LEU A 132 -1.86 -5.30 9.79
N PRO A 133 -2.38 -5.20 11.03
CA PRO A 133 -3.14 -6.28 11.67
C PRO A 133 -4.31 -6.80 10.83
N SER A 134 -4.92 -5.92 10.03
CA SER A 134 -6.06 -6.25 9.19
C SER A 134 -5.72 -7.10 7.95
N PHE A 135 -4.44 -7.39 7.69
CA PHE A 135 -4.02 -8.11 6.48
C PHE A 135 -4.75 -9.44 6.29
N SER A 136 -4.75 -10.33 7.30
CA SER A 136 -5.40 -11.64 7.20
C SER A 136 -6.91 -11.54 6.94
N ALA A 137 -7.59 -10.61 7.61
CA ALA A 137 -9.01 -10.36 7.38
C ALA A 137 -9.27 -9.80 5.98
N GLY A 138 -8.39 -8.91 5.50
CA GLY A 138 -8.46 -8.35 4.15
C GLY A 138 -8.29 -9.38 3.06
N MET A 139 -7.39 -10.36 3.25
CA MET A 139 -7.23 -11.45 2.30
C MET A 139 -8.48 -12.32 2.22
N ALA A 140 -9.13 -12.60 3.36
CA ALA A 140 -10.39 -13.35 3.37
C ALA A 140 -11.51 -12.61 2.61
N VAL A 141 -11.61 -11.29 2.78
CA VAL A 141 -12.57 -10.47 2.03
C VAL A 141 -12.22 -10.43 0.54
N LEU A 142 -10.96 -10.18 0.17
CA LEU A 142 -10.51 -10.16 -1.22
C LEU A 142 -10.83 -11.47 -1.95
N HIS A 143 -10.66 -12.60 -1.28
CA HIS A 143 -10.96 -13.91 -1.86
C HIS A 143 -12.46 -14.08 -2.19
N ALA A 144 -13.35 -13.53 -1.35
CA ALA A 144 -14.80 -13.62 -1.55
C ALA A 144 -15.36 -12.52 -2.49
N LEU A 145 -14.62 -11.44 -2.67
CA LEU A 145 -15.07 -10.28 -3.45
C LEU A 145 -15.05 -10.59 -4.96
N PRO A 146 -16.11 -10.27 -5.72
CA PRO A 146 -16.07 -10.41 -7.17
C PRO A 146 -15.16 -9.33 -7.80
N PRO A 147 -14.59 -9.59 -8.99
CA PRO A 147 -13.77 -8.61 -9.67
C PRO A 147 -14.53 -7.30 -10.00
N GLY A 148 -13.81 -6.19 -10.05
CA GLY A 148 -14.34 -4.84 -10.25
C GLY A 148 -15.06 -4.26 -9.02
N ARG A 149 -14.85 -4.82 -7.82
CA ARG A 149 -15.45 -4.34 -6.58
C ARG A 149 -14.40 -3.92 -5.56
N ALA A 150 -14.85 -3.06 -4.65
CA ALA A 150 -14.12 -2.64 -3.46
C ALA A 150 -14.96 -2.89 -2.21
N GLN A 151 -14.30 -3.20 -1.10
CA GLN A 151 -14.95 -3.29 0.21
C GLN A 151 -14.11 -2.61 1.29
N GLU A 152 -14.78 -1.83 2.15
CA GLU A 152 -14.17 -1.24 3.33
C GLU A 152 -14.15 -2.23 4.50
N LEU A 153 -12.98 -2.42 5.10
CA LEU A 153 -12.80 -3.15 6.35
C LEU A 153 -13.10 -2.24 7.55
N GLY A 154 -13.86 -2.75 8.52
CA GLY A 154 -14.23 -2.00 9.72
C GLY A 154 -15.56 -1.25 9.63
N ALA A 155 -16.19 -1.18 8.44
CA ALA A 155 -17.55 -0.68 8.28
C ALA A 155 -18.57 -1.70 8.82
N LYS A 156 -18.72 -1.81 10.14
CA LYS A 156 -19.89 -2.48 10.74
C LYS A 156 -21.12 -1.57 10.54
N GLY A 157 -21.97 -1.94 9.57
CA GLY A 157 -23.41 -1.67 9.56
C GLY A 157 -23.86 -0.21 9.45
N ALA A 158 -24.07 0.27 8.23
CA ALA A 158 -25.07 1.29 7.93
C ALA A 158 -26.21 0.65 7.12
N SER A 159 -26.91 -0.29 7.74
CA SER A 159 -28.22 -0.77 7.29
C SER A 159 -29.05 -1.11 8.52
N ALA A 160 -29.93 -0.18 8.88
CA ALA A 160 -31.17 -0.43 9.61
C ALA A 160 -32.29 0.12 8.75
#